data_AF-A0A6P8FTB6-F1
#
_entry.id   AF-A0A6P8FTB6-F1
#
_cell.length_a   1.000
_cell.length_b   1.000
_cell.length_c   1.000
_cell.angle_alpha   90.00
_cell.angle_beta   90.00
_cell.angle_gamma   90.00
#
_symmetry.space_group_name_H-M   'P 1'
#
loop_
_entity.id
_entity.type
_entity.pdbx_description
1 polymer ?
#
loop_
_entity_poly.entity_id
_entity_poly.type
_entity_poly.pdbx_seq_one_letter_code
_entity_poly.pdbx_strand_id
1 'polypeptide(L)'
;MEMAKGLPTAEHYATLEELIDINQHHLNVMGVGHPSLDALCRVTLTRGLHSKLTGAGGGGCGITLLRPDTDSSVVQNTIQDLKDSGYECWETSIGVSGIQLHSPKSVKEEVMNVFNSY
;
A
#
# COMPACT_ATOMS: atom_id res chain seq x y z
N MET A 1 -11.87 16.65 -22.04
CA MET A 1 -11.38 17.00 -20.69
C MET A 1 -9.98 16.43 -20.60
N GLU A 2 -9.01 17.32 -20.61
CA GLU A 2 -7.59 17.07 -20.90
C GLU A 2 -6.95 16.32 -19.72
N MET A 3 -6.64 15.03 -19.89
CA MET A 3 -5.80 14.29 -18.95
C MET A 3 -4.40 14.92 -18.99
N ALA A 4 -3.95 15.48 -17.88
CA ALA A 4 -2.65 16.10 -17.76
C ALA A 4 -1.55 15.17 -18.27
N LYS A 5 -0.91 15.56 -19.37
CA LYS A 5 0.24 14.88 -19.98
C LYS A 5 1.49 15.20 -19.16
N GLY A 6 1.83 14.33 -18.22
CA GLY A 6 3.11 14.33 -17.52
C GLY A 6 3.22 13.12 -16.61
N LEU A 7 4.37 12.45 -16.61
CA LEU A 7 4.66 11.44 -15.59
C LEU A 7 4.68 12.12 -14.20
N PRO A 8 4.18 11.47 -13.14
CA PRO A 8 4.25 12.02 -11.79
C PRO A 8 5.70 12.39 -11.41
N THR A 9 5.89 13.55 -10.79
CA THR A 9 7.20 14.08 -10.36
C THR A 9 7.43 13.74 -8.89
N ALA A 10 8.66 13.93 -8.39
CA ALA A 10 8.98 13.75 -6.98
C ALA A 10 8.11 14.65 -6.07
N GLU A 11 7.80 15.88 -6.49
CA GLU A 11 6.91 16.80 -5.77
C GLU A 11 5.47 16.28 -5.66
N HIS A 12 4.96 15.61 -6.69
CA HIS A 12 3.64 14.95 -6.63
C HIS A 12 3.61 13.82 -5.60
N TYR A 13 4.70 13.05 -5.47
CA TYR A 13 4.80 12.01 -4.44
C TYR A 13 4.92 12.60 -3.03
N ALA A 14 5.74 13.64 -2.85
CA ALA A 14 5.84 14.34 -1.56
C ALA A 14 4.48 14.93 -1.11
N THR A 15 3.72 15.50 -2.06
CA THR A 15 2.36 15.97 -1.80
C THR A 15 1.45 14.81 -1.38
N LEU A 16 1.58 13.65 -2.03
CA LEU A 16 0.77 12.47 -1.68
C LEU A 16 1.11 11.90 -0.31
N GLU A 17 2.40 11.90 0.08
CA GLU A 17 2.86 11.54 1.42
C GLU A 17 2.22 12.45 2.49
N GLU A 18 2.25 13.76 2.29
CA GLU A 18 1.60 14.74 3.19
C GLU A 18 0.08 14.51 3.28
N LEU A 19 -0.58 14.29 2.15
CA LEU A 19 -2.02 14.01 2.11
C LEU A 19 -2.37 12.69 2.82
N ILE A 20 -1.52 11.68 2.72
CA ILE A 20 -1.68 10.41 3.44
C ILE A 20 -1.61 10.64 4.94
N ASP A 21 -0.62 11.39 5.40
CA ASP A 21 -0.43 11.70 6.82
C ASP A 21 -1.61 12.52 7.36
N ILE A 22 -1.98 13.62 6.69
CA ILE A 22 -3.11 14.47 7.08
C ILE A 22 -4.39 13.63 7.20
N ASN A 23 -4.66 12.77 6.20
CA ASN A 23 -5.85 11.94 6.20
C ASN A 23 -5.82 10.90 7.33
N GLN A 24 -4.67 10.28 7.62
CA GLN A 24 -4.55 9.37 8.75
C GLN A 24 -4.86 10.07 10.08
N HIS A 25 -4.36 11.28 10.29
CA HIS A 25 -4.68 12.07 11.48
C HIS A 25 -6.16 12.41 11.56
N HIS A 26 -6.79 12.83 10.45
CA HIS A 26 -8.23 13.07 10.41
C HIS A 26 -9.04 11.82 10.75
N LEU A 27 -8.67 10.65 10.23
CA LEU A 27 -9.32 9.38 10.52
C LEU A 27 -9.21 9.01 12.01
N ASN A 28 -8.05 9.26 12.62
CA ASN A 28 -7.88 9.08 14.07
C ASN A 28 -8.77 10.05 14.86
N VAL A 29 -8.87 11.32 14.47
CA VAL A 29 -9.76 12.31 15.11
C VAL A 29 -11.23 11.92 14.97
N MET A 30 -11.64 11.32 13.85
CA MET A 30 -13.00 10.81 13.66
C MET A 30 -13.32 9.55 14.49
N GLY A 31 -12.35 9.02 15.25
CA GLY A 31 -12.55 7.89 16.15
C GLY A 31 -12.53 6.52 15.46
N VAL A 32 -12.13 6.45 14.19
CA VAL A 32 -11.99 5.19 13.44
C VAL A 32 -10.56 4.64 13.45
N GLY A 33 -9.67 5.23 14.24
CA GLY A 33 -8.31 4.72 14.47
C GLY A 33 -8.27 3.38 15.21
N HIS A 34 -7.08 2.80 15.32
CA HIS A 34 -6.84 1.59 16.12
C HIS A 34 -5.35 1.47 16.48
N PRO A 35 -4.98 0.98 17.67
CA PRO A 35 -3.57 0.84 18.07
C PRO A 35 -2.70 0.05 17.09
N SER A 36 -3.26 -0.98 16.43
CA SER A 36 -2.54 -1.72 15.39
C SER A 36 -2.28 -0.88 14.12
N LEU A 37 -3.16 0.05 13.75
CA LEU A 37 -2.92 0.94 12.62
C LEU A 37 -1.91 2.03 12.97
N ASP A 38 -1.95 2.55 14.19
CA ASP A 38 -0.94 3.49 14.69
C ASP A 38 0.44 2.82 14.76
N ALA A 39 0.50 1.52 15.11
CA ALA A 39 1.71 0.73 15.07
C ALA A 39 2.26 0.54 13.66
N LEU A 40 1.40 0.20 12.70
CA LEU A 40 1.78 0.11 11.29
C LEU A 40 2.38 1.43 10.80
N CYS A 41 1.70 2.56 11.03
CA CYS A 41 2.17 3.87 10.57
C CYS A 41 3.51 4.25 11.21
N ARG A 42 3.71 3.93 12.49
CA ARG A 42 4.99 4.18 13.16
C ARG A 42 6.12 3.33 12.58
N VAL A 43 5.90 2.03 12.36
CA VAL A 43 6.92 1.14 11.78
C VAL A 43 7.34 1.65 10.41
N THR A 44 6.38 1.96 9.54
CA THR A 44 6.70 2.46 8.18
C THR A 44 7.40 3.81 8.23
N LEU A 45 7.00 4.70 9.14
CA LEU A 45 7.62 6.03 9.29
C LEU A 45 9.09 5.95 9.71
N THR A 46 9.50 4.95 10.51
CA THR A 46 10.93 4.75 10.85
C THR A 46 11.81 4.47 9.62
N ARG A 47 11.20 4.05 8.51
CA ARG A 47 11.82 3.77 7.22
C ARG A 47 11.61 4.92 6.21
N GLY A 48 11.01 6.02 6.64
CA GLY A 48 10.67 7.16 5.78
C GLY A 48 9.49 6.90 4.86
N LEU A 49 8.62 5.94 5.19
CA LEU A 49 7.44 5.57 4.39
C LEU A 49 6.15 6.03 5.08
N HIS A 50 5.28 6.63 4.28
CA HIS A 50 4.03 7.24 4.75
C HIS A 50 2.85 6.28 4.55
N SER A 51 2.04 6.15 5.59
CA SER A 51 0.97 5.16 5.65
C SER A 51 -0.32 5.73 6.20
N LYS A 52 -1.43 5.13 5.79
CA LYS A 52 -2.74 5.36 6.40
C LYS A 52 -3.57 4.09 6.40
N LEU A 53 -4.58 4.03 7.26
CA LEU A 53 -5.60 2.99 7.22
C LEU A 53 -6.41 3.06 5.91
N THR A 54 -6.99 1.95 5.49
CA THR A 54 -7.92 1.88 4.36
C THR A 54 -9.21 1.16 4.74
N GLY A 55 -10.34 1.60 4.18
CA GLY A 55 -11.66 1.08 4.53
C GLY A 55 -12.23 1.69 5.81
N ALA A 56 -12.91 0.86 6.61
CA ALA A 56 -13.71 1.31 7.76
C ALA A 56 -12.89 1.83 8.95
N GLY A 57 -11.64 1.37 9.10
CA GLY A 57 -10.84 1.61 10.31
C GLY A 57 -11.11 0.58 11.42
N GLY A 58 -10.71 0.90 12.65
CA GLY A 58 -10.84 -0.01 13.80
C GLY A 58 -9.90 -1.22 13.76
N GLY A 59 -8.89 -1.20 12.88
CA GLY A 59 -8.00 -2.31 12.59
C GLY A 59 -7.95 -2.57 11.09
N GLY A 60 -7.99 -3.83 10.67
CA GLY A 60 -8.00 -4.20 9.25
C GLY A 60 -6.70 -3.85 8.55
N CYS A 61 -6.79 -3.21 7.38
CA CYS A 61 -5.66 -2.97 6.50
C CYS A 61 -5.14 -1.52 6.57
N GLY A 62 -3.82 -1.38 6.48
CA GLY A 62 -3.17 -0.12 6.12
C GLY A 62 -2.66 -0.15 4.68
N ILE A 63 -2.44 1.03 4.11
CA ILE A 63 -1.71 1.22 2.86
C ILE A 63 -0.48 2.07 3.14
N THR A 64 0.62 1.74 2.49
CA THR A 64 1.91 2.45 2.57
C THR A 64 2.32 2.85 1.17
N LEU A 65 2.63 4.14 0.97
CA LEU A 65 3.08 4.62 -0.33
C LEU A 65 4.57 4.28 -0.53
N LEU A 66 4.89 3.69 -1.68
CA LEU A 66 6.26 3.50 -2.15
C LEU A 66 6.52 4.47 -3.29
N ARG A 67 7.55 5.30 -3.17
CA ARG A 67 7.97 6.20 -4.24
C ARG A 67 8.80 5.44 -5.28
N PRO A 68 8.87 5.90 -6.54
CA PRO A 68 9.66 5.23 -7.57
C PRO A 68 11.16 5.12 -7.24
N ASP A 69 11.67 6.01 -6.39
CA ASP A 69 13.05 6.05 -5.91
C ASP A 69 13.26 5.34 -4.56
N THR A 70 12.23 4.70 -4.00
CA THR A 70 12.37 3.91 -2.77
C THR A 70 13.26 2.70 -3.03
N ASP A 71 14.34 2.60 -2.25
CA ASP A 71 15.28 1.48 -2.35
C ASP A 71 14.60 0.15 -1.99
N SER A 72 14.88 -0.90 -2.76
CA SER A 72 14.27 -2.22 -2.55
C SER A 72 14.59 -2.81 -1.17
N SER A 73 15.76 -2.51 -0.60
CA SER A 73 16.10 -2.94 0.75
C SER A 73 15.23 -2.26 1.81
N VAL A 74 14.83 -1.00 1.61
CA VAL A 74 13.90 -0.29 2.50
C VAL A 74 12.53 -0.98 2.45
N VAL A 75 12.06 -1.33 1.25
CA VAL A 75 10.78 -2.06 1.08
C VAL A 75 10.82 -3.41 1.79
N GLN A 76 11.84 -4.23 1.51
CA GLN A 76 11.93 -5.58 2.07
C GLN A 76 12.09 -5.56 3.60
N ASN A 77 12.90 -4.64 4.14
CA ASN A 77 13.05 -4.48 5.58
C ASN A 77 11.74 -4.02 6.24
N THR A 78 11.00 -3.10 5.61
CA THR A 78 9.68 -2.66 6.12
C THR A 78 8.69 -3.82 6.14
N ILE A 79 8.65 -4.64 5.07
CA ILE A 79 7.79 -5.83 5.00
C ILE A 79 8.15 -6.80 6.14
N GLN A 80 9.45 -7.00 6.40
CA GLN A 80 9.89 -7.87 7.49
C GLN A 80 9.51 -7.31 8.86
N ASP A 81 9.75 -6.02 9.12
CA ASP A 81 9.39 -5.34 10.38
C ASP A 81 7.88 -5.46 10.67
N LEU A 82 7.04 -5.35 9.63
CA LEU A 82 5.60 -5.54 9.72
C LEU A 82 5.24 -7.01 9.97
N LYS A 83 5.86 -7.97 9.28
CA LYS A 83 5.61 -9.40 9.53
C LYS A 83 6.00 -9.81 10.96
N ASP A 84 7.13 -9.32 11.45
CA ASP A 84 7.60 -9.57 12.82
C ASP A 84 6.66 -8.96 13.88
N SER A 85 5.93 -7.91 13.50
CA SER A 85 4.87 -7.31 14.31
C SER A 85 3.51 -8.02 14.19
N GLY A 86 3.45 -9.13 13.44
CA GLY A 86 2.25 -9.98 13.29
C GLY A 86 1.29 -9.57 12.18
N TYR A 87 1.71 -8.71 11.25
CA TYR A 87 0.90 -8.34 10.08
C TYR A 87 1.14 -9.27 8.89
N GLU A 88 0.11 -9.46 8.08
CA GLU A 88 0.30 -9.88 6.69
C GLU A 88 0.59 -8.65 5.83
N CYS A 89 1.58 -8.75 4.93
CA CYS A 89 2.07 -7.62 4.15
C CYS A 89 2.37 -8.04 2.72
N TRP A 90 1.88 -7.24 1.76
CA TRP A 90 2.06 -7.45 0.33
C TRP A 90 2.52 -6.16 -0.34
N GLU A 91 3.52 -6.28 -1.20
CA GLU A 91 3.89 -5.23 -2.15
C GLU A 91 2.99 -5.35 -3.39
N THR A 92 2.29 -4.27 -3.76
CA THR A 92 1.36 -4.27 -4.89
C THR A 92 1.18 -2.86 -5.47
N SER A 93 0.50 -2.76 -6.61
CA SER A 93 0.19 -1.50 -7.29
C SER A 93 -1.29 -1.10 -7.12
N ILE A 94 -1.55 0.20 -7.06
CA ILE A 94 -2.90 0.80 -7.06
C ILE A 94 -3.19 1.40 -8.44
N GLY A 95 -4.47 1.47 -8.83
CA GLY A 95 -4.86 2.04 -10.13
C GLY A 95 -4.60 1.10 -11.31
N VAL A 96 -4.55 -0.21 -11.05
CA VAL A 96 -4.37 -1.24 -12.07
C VAL A 96 -5.62 -1.41 -12.93
N SER A 97 -5.50 -2.20 -14.01
CA SER A 97 -6.65 -2.53 -14.87
C SER A 97 -7.77 -3.22 -14.08
N GLY A 98 -9.02 -2.95 -14.47
CA GLY A 98 -10.21 -3.60 -13.91
C GLY A 98 -10.43 -5.01 -14.45
N ILE A 99 -11.68 -5.38 -14.76
CA ILE A 99 -12.01 -6.71 -15.29
C ILE A 99 -11.25 -6.96 -16.60
N GLN A 100 -10.54 -8.09 -16.67
CA GLN A 100 -9.78 -8.52 -17.83
C GLN A 100 -10.04 -10.00 -18.15
N LEU A 101 -10.09 -10.32 -19.44
CA LEU A 101 -10.10 -11.69 -19.93
C LEU A 101 -8.66 -12.14 -20.18
N HIS A 102 -8.21 -13.17 -19.48
CA HIS A 102 -6.88 -13.75 -19.66
C HIS A 102 -6.98 -15.07 -20.40
N SER A 103 -6.05 -15.29 -21.34
CA SER A 103 -5.79 -16.64 -21.84
C SER A 103 -5.05 -17.45 -20.75
N PRO A 104 -5.17 -18.79 -20.71
CA PRO A 104 -4.44 -19.60 -19.73
C PRO A 104 -2.92 -19.35 -19.75
N LYS A 105 -2.36 -19.06 -20.93
CA LYS A 105 -0.92 -18.76 -21.11
C LYS A 105 -0.47 -17.43 -20.48
N SER A 106 -1.40 -16.52 -20.21
CA SER A 106 -1.14 -15.20 -19.63
C SER A 106 -1.38 -15.12 -18.13
N VAL A 107 -1.81 -16.23 -17.50
CA VAL A 107 -2.00 -16.34 -16.05
C VAL A 107 -0.71 -16.84 -15.41
N LYS A 108 -0.35 -16.30 -14.24
CA LYS A 108 0.83 -16.77 -13.48
C LYS A 108 0.68 -18.25 -13.13
N GLU A 109 1.79 -18.99 -13.19
CA GLU A 109 1.80 -20.44 -12.95
C GLU A 109 1.20 -20.83 -11.59
N GLU A 110 1.54 -20.08 -10.53
CA GLU A 110 0.98 -20.27 -9.19
C GLU A 110 -0.55 -20.20 -9.16
N VAL A 111 -1.15 -19.26 -9.90
CA VAL A 111 -2.60 -19.09 -9.99
C VAL A 111 -3.21 -20.22 -10.84
N MET A 112 -2.53 -20.62 -11.92
CA MET A 112 -2.99 -21.73 -12.77
C MET A 112 -2.97 -23.07 -12.03
N ASN A 113 -1.99 -23.28 -11.16
CA ASN A 113 -1.90 -24.48 -10.31
C ASN A 113 -3.09 -24.58 -9.35
N VAL A 114 -3.55 -23.45 -8.79
CA VAL A 114 -4.77 -23.43 -7.97
C VAL A 114 -6.00 -23.81 -8.78
N PHE A 115 -6.18 -23.26 -9.99
CA PHE A 115 -7.32 -23.62 -10.85
C PHE A 115 -7.35 -25.09 -11.27
N ASN A 116 -6.19 -25.71 -11.44
CA ASN A 116 -6.07 -27.13 -11.81
C ASN A 116 -6.21 -28.09 -10.61
N SER A 117 -6.22 -27.56 -9.38
CA SER A 117 -6.31 -28.35 -8.15
C SER A 117 -7.75 -28.63 -7.69
N TYR A 118 -8.75 -28.10 -8.40
CA TYR A 118 -10.18 -28.34 -8.23
C TYR A 118 -10.75 -29.10 -9.44
#